data_AF-A0A7T5VFJ0-F1
#
_entry.id   AF-A0A7T5VFJ0-F1
#
_cell.length_a   1.000
_cell.length_b   1.000
_cell.length_c   1.000
_cell.angle_alpha   90.00
_cell.angle_beta   90.00
_cell.angle_gamma   90.00
#
_symmetry.space_group_name_H-M   'P 1'
#
loop_
_entity.id
_entity.type
_entity.pdbx_description
1 polymer ?
#
loop_
_entity_poly.entity_id
_entity_poly.type
_entity_poly.pdbx_seq_one_letter_code
_entity_poly.pdbx_strand_id
1 'polypeptide(L)'
;MLFDNGSERPEGNRSAAVEVNPKTGEIVWKYTTLHSASFYSYRQGAVQRLPNGNTLITSTHGGHLFEVTPDKQVVWDFVSPFFAGQGKCVASEDDSIGRERHINAMKNMVHRSYRYSPDYPGLKGKDLSKKVPLVEGCPYFFKDYSSK
;
A
#
# COMPACT_ATOMS: atom_id res chain seq x y z
N MET A 1 -13.20 7.39 -5.44
CA MET A 1 -12.51 6.56 -4.43
C MET A 1 -11.98 7.46 -3.33
N LEU A 2 -12.06 7.01 -2.08
CA LEU A 2 -11.54 7.70 -0.90
C LEU A 2 -10.74 6.70 -0.04
N PHE A 3 -9.58 7.14 0.45
CA PHE A 3 -8.91 6.48 1.57
C PHE A 3 -9.51 7.07 2.84
N ASP A 4 -10.34 6.30 3.54
CA ASP A 4 -10.88 6.67 4.84
C ASP A 4 -9.84 6.28 5.91
N ASN A 5 -9.06 7.25 6.37
CA ASN A 5 -8.02 7.04 7.37
C ASN A 5 -8.56 6.45 8.67
N GLY A 6 -9.71 6.97 9.12
CA GLY A 6 -10.38 6.55 10.35
C GLY A 6 -9.58 6.71 11.63
N SER A 7 -8.73 7.75 11.71
CA SER A 7 -8.09 8.17 12.95
C SER A 7 -9.10 8.77 13.94
N GLU A 8 -8.87 8.58 15.23
CA GLU A 8 -9.62 9.21 16.34
C GLU A 8 -11.11 8.80 16.41
N ARG A 9 -11.44 7.66 15.82
CA ARG A 9 -12.78 7.08 15.89
C ARG A 9 -13.07 6.57 17.33
N PRO A 10 -14.25 6.87 17.92
CA PRO A 10 -14.64 6.34 19.22
C PRO A 10 -14.61 4.80 19.29
N GLU A 11 -14.94 4.15 18.18
CA GLU A 11 -14.97 2.69 18.05
C GLU A 11 -13.61 2.06 17.69
N GLY A 12 -12.53 2.84 17.73
CA GLY A 12 -11.17 2.39 17.45
C GLY A 12 -10.68 2.70 16.03
N ASN A 13 -9.39 3.00 15.95
CA ASN A 13 -8.69 3.39 14.73
C ASN A 13 -8.63 2.26 13.71
N ARG A 14 -9.08 2.53 12.48
CA ARG A 14 -8.96 1.62 11.33
C ARG A 14 -9.13 2.39 10.04
N SER A 15 -8.39 2.00 9.01
CA SER A 15 -8.57 2.56 7.67
C SER A 15 -9.54 1.72 6.85
N ALA A 16 -10.16 2.35 5.86
CA ALA A 16 -10.97 1.70 4.84
C ALA A 16 -10.68 2.31 3.47
N ALA A 17 -10.74 1.50 2.41
CA ALA A 17 -10.83 2.00 1.05
C ALA A 17 -12.31 1.98 0.65
N VAL A 18 -12.84 3.13 0.23
CA VAL A 18 -14.28 3.25 -0.10
C VAL A 18 -14.49 3.86 -1.49
N GLU A 19 -15.54 3.38 -2.13
CA GLU A 19 -16.14 4.01 -3.30
C GLU A 19 -17.48 4.60 -2.87
N VAL A 20 -17.65 5.89 -3.13
CA VAL A 20 -18.85 6.64 -2.77
C VAL A 20 -19.51 7.08 -4.07
N ASN A 21 -20.81 6.85 -4.20
CA ASN A 21 -21.61 7.49 -5.25
C ASN A 21 -21.67 8.99 -4.95
N PRO A 22 -21.07 9.85 -5.78
CA PRO A 22 -20.96 11.28 -5.47
C PRO A 22 -22.31 12.01 -5.51
N LYS A 23 -23.35 11.41 -6.10
CA LYS A 23 -24.70 12.01 -6.17
C LYS A 23 -25.53 11.69 -4.94
N THR A 24 -25.42 10.47 -4.40
CA THR A 24 -26.25 9.99 -3.28
C THR A 24 -25.50 9.98 -1.95
N GLY A 25 -24.17 10.01 -1.96
CA GLY A 25 -23.34 9.83 -0.78
C GLY A 25 -23.25 8.38 -0.30
N GLU A 26 -23.87 7.43 -1.01
CA GLU A 26 -23.86 6.01 -0.63
C GLU A 26 -22.49 5.38 -0.87
N ILE A 27 -22.04 4.56 0.07
CA ILE A 27 -20.86 3.71 -0.11
C ILE A 27 -21.25 2.51 -0.98
N VAL A 28 -20.81 2.50 -2.24
CA VAL A 28 -21.13 1.44 -3.21
C VAL A 28 -20.10 0.31 -3.21
N TRP A 29 -18.91 0.56 -2.66
CA TRP A 29 -17.90 -0.47 -2.42
C TRP A 29 -17.05 -0.09 -1.21
N LYS A 30 -16.66 -1.09 -0.42
CA LYS A 30 -15.83 -0.91 0.78
C LYS A 30 -14.89 -2.10 0.95
N TYR A 31 -13.62 -1.79 1.18
CA TYR A 31 -12.61 -2.73 1.63
C TYR A 31 -12.10 -2.37 3.02
N THR A 32 -12.07 -3.39 3.87
CA THR A 32 -11.58 -3.38 5.26
C THR A 32 -10.94 -4.72 5.56
N THR A 33 -10.05 -4.76 6.52
CA THR A 33 -9.41 -5.99 7.01
C THR A 33 -9.98 -6.39 8.36
N LEU A 34 -9.84 -7.68 8.72
CA LEU A 34 -10.21 -8.19 10.04
C LEU A 34 -9.39 -7.52 11.15
N HIS A 35 -8.08 -7.38 10.94
CA HIS A 35 -7.19 -6.70 11.85
C HIS A 35 -6.99 -5.25 11.39
N SER A 36 -7.30 -4.29 12.28
CA SER A 36 -7.17 -2.87 11.97
C SER A 36 -5.74 -2.47 11.61
N ALA A 37 -4.73 -3.14 12.19
CA ALA A 37 -3.33 -2.88 11.94
C ALA A 37 -2.84 -3.25 10.52
N SER A 38 -3.59 -4.06 9.75
CA SER A 38 -3.11 -4.60 8.47
C SER A 38 -2.82 -3.55 7.41
N PHE A 39 -3.52 -2.41 7.41
CA PHE A 39 -3.22 -1.30 6.49
C PHE A 39 -3.62 0.08 7.06
N TYR A 40 -3.66 0.20 8.39
CA TYR A 40 -4.00 1.47 9.02
C TYR A 40 -2.97 2.55 8.68
N SER A 41 -3.44 3.65 8.11
CA SER A 41 -2.68 4.88 7.99
C SER A 41 -3.42 5.97 8.72
N TYR A 42 -2.82 6.51 9.78
CA TYR A 42 -3.45 7.55 10.59
C TYR A 42 -3.70 8.82 9.74
N ARG A 43 -2.75 9.18 8.89
CA ARG A 43 -2.84 10.30 7.93
C ARG A 43 -2.40 9.82 6.55
N GLN A 44 -2.74 10.60 5.52
CA GLN A 44 -2.39 10.35 4.12
C GLN A 44 -2.94 9.00 3.61
N GLY A 45 -2.40 8.47 2.53
CA GLY A 45 -2.90 7.28 1.88
C GLY A 45 -3.66 7.60 0.60
N ALA A 46 -3.78 6.60 -0.24
CA ALA A 46 -4.38 6.74 -1.55
C ALA A 46 -5.14 5.48 -1.94
N VAL A 47 -6.19 5.67 -2.73
CA VAL A 47 -6.96 4.58 -3.35
C VAL A 47 -7.20 4.96 -4.80
N GLN A 48 -6.92 4.01 -5.70
CA GLN A 48 -7.12 4.18 -7.14
C GLN A 48 -7.81 2.94 -7.71
N ARG A 49 -8.95 3.13 -8.39
CA ARG A 49 -9.52 2.09 -9.25
C ARG A 49 -8.67 2.00 -10.53
N LEU A 50 -8.27 0.79 -10.88
CA LEU A 50 -7.46 0.48 -12.06
C LEU A 50 -8.35 0.09 -13.26
N PRO A 51 -7.83 0.19 -14.50
CA PRO A 51 -8.61 -0.16 -15.70
C PRO A 51 -9.11 -1.61 -15.75
N ASN A 52 -8.40 -2.54 -15.10
CA ASN A 52 -8.82 -3.95 -14.97
C ASN A 52 -9.93 -4.18 -13.93
N GLY A 53 -10.42 -3.12 -13.28
CA GLY A 53 -11.42 -3.19 -12.22
C GLY A 53 -10.85 -3.43 -10.82
N ASN A 54 -9.57 -3.76 -10.67
CA ASN A 54 -8.94 -3.87 -9.35
C ASN A 54 -8.75 -2.51 -8.70
N THR A 55 -8.47 -2.49 -7.41
CA THR A 55 -8.23 -1.29 -6.62
C THR A 55 -6.82 -1.34 -6.04
N LEU A 56 -5.98 -0.37 -6.42
CA LEU A 56 -4.68 -0.14 -5.80
C LEU A 56 -4.86 0.73 -4.55
N ILE A 57 -4.25 0.31 -3.44
CA ILE A 57 -4.30 0.98 -2.15
C ILE A 57 -2.88 1.30 -1.70
N THR A 58 -2.64 2.53 -1.25
CA THR A 58 -1.40 2.96 -0.58
C THR A 58 -1.70 3.20 0.90
N SER A 59 -1.24 2.30 1.76
CA SER A 59 -1.16 2.53 3.21
C SER A 59 0.15 3.23 3.53
N THR A 60 0.06 4.55 3.71
CA THR A 60 1.25 5.40 3.78
C THR A 60 2.14 5.07 4.97
N HIS A 61 1.59 4.96 6.17
CA HIS A 61 2.37 4.84 7.39
C HIS A 61 3.22 3.57 7.49
N GLY A 62 2.80 2.48 6.84
CA GLY A 62 3.58 1.22 6.77
C GLY A 62 4.41 1.08 5.50
N GLY A 63 4.38 2.07 4.59
CA GLY A 63 4.94 1.93 3.24
C GLY A 63 4.37 0.73 2.49
N HIS A 64 3.12 0.36 2.76
CA HIS A 64 2.46 -0.84 2.26
C HIS A 64 1.54 -0.49 1.08
N LEU A 65 1.70 -1.21 -0.01
CA LEU A 65 1.03 -1.00 -1.27
C LEU A 65 0.47 -2.33 -1.73
N PHE A 66 -0.81 -2.37 -2.05
CA PHE A 66 -1.44 -3.63 -2.42
C PHE A 66 -2.59 -3.42 -3.40
N GLU A 67 -2.88 -4.45 -4.18
CA GLU A 67 -3.94 -4.47 -5.18
C GLU A 67 -5.01 -5.49 -4.79
N VAL A 68 -6.26 -5.06 -4.86
CA VAL A 68 -7.42 -5.84 -4.43
C VAL A 68 -8.42 -5.98 -5.57
N THR A 69 -8.98 -7.17 -5.77
CA THR A 69 -10.07 -7.40 -6.74
C THR A 69 -11.39 -6.75 -6.30
N PRO A 70 -12.38 -6.59 -7.19
CA PRO A 70 -13.74 -6.20 -6.78
C PRO A 70 -14.32 -7.08 -5.66
N ASP A 71 -14.00 -8.37 -5.69
CA ASP A 71 -14.38 -9.40 -4.70
C ASP A 71 -13.50 -9.40 -3.44
N LYS A 72 -12.71 -8.35 -3.25
CA LYS A 72 -11.93 -8.08 -2.03
C LYS A 72 -10.78 -9.07 -1.79
N GLN A 73 -10.27 -9.71 -2.83
CA GLN A 73 -9.09 -10.57 -2.77
C GLN A 73 -7.82 -9.77 -3.03
N VAL A 74 -6.80 -9.91 -2.19
CA VAL A 74 -5.48 -9.31 -2.44
C VAL A 74 -4.77 -10.13 -3.51
N VAL A 75 -4.39 -9.50 -4.62
CA VAL A 75 -3.75 -10.15 -5.78
C VAL A 75 -2.33 -9.67 -6.04
N TRP A 76 -1.91 -8.62 -5.34
CA TRP A 76 -0.54 -8.14 -5.32
C TRP A 76 -0.30 -7.39 -4.01
N ASP A 77 0.87 -7.58 -3.42
CA ASP A 77 1.26 -6.98 -2.14
C ASP A 77 2.74 -6.59 -2.20
N PHE A 78 3.06 -5.43 -1.65
CA PHE A 78 4.41 -4.89 -1.59
C PHE A 78 4.57 -3.94 -0.40
N VAL A 79 5.66 -4.11 0.35
CA VAL A 79 6.09 -3.17 1.38
C VAL A 79 7.41 -2.54 0.97
N SER A 80 7.50 -1.22 1.01
CA SER A 80 8.71 -0.47 0.68
C SER A 80 9.87 -0.89 1.60
N PRO A 81 11.01 -1.34 1.07
CA PRO A 81 12.18 -1.71 1.87
C PRO A 81 13.06 -0.51 2.24
N PHE A 82 12.67 0.71 1.87
CA PHE A 82 13.48 1.92 2.06
C PHE A 82 13.03 2.69 3.30
N PHE A 83 13.80 2.61 4.39
CA PHE A 83 13.53 3.29 5.65
C PHE A 83 14.42 4.53 5.76
N ALA A 84 13.83 5.72 5.78
CA ALA A 84 14.55 7.01 5.76
C ALA A 84 15.60 7.09 4.63
N GLY A 85 15.26 6.55 3.45
CA GLY A 85 16.14 6.52 2.27
C GLY A 85 17.16 5.37 2.25
N GLN A 86 17.22 4.53 3.28
CA GLN A 86 18.13 3.40 3.35
C GLN A 86 17.39 2.09 3.07
N GLY A 87 17.88 1.32 2.10
CA GLY A 87 17.35 -0.01 1.81
C GLY A 87 17.67 -1.01 2.93
N LYS A 88 16.68 -1.80 3.35
CA LYS A 88 16.82 -2.84 4.38
C LYS A 88 16.14 -4.12 3.96
N CYS A 89 16.72 -5.25 4.38
CA CYS A 89 16.16 -6.58 4.10
C CYS A 89 15.04 -6.95 5.08
N VAL A 90 15.13 -6.45 6.31
CA VAL A 90 14.22 -6.76 7.41
C VAL A 90 13.94 -5.46 8.16
N ALA A 91 12.66 -5.17 8.38
CA ALA A 91 12.22 -4.07 9.21
C ALA A 91 12.28 -4.48 10.70
N SER A 92 12.63 -3.55 11.58
CA SER A 92 12.56 -3.77 13.04
C SER A 92 11.85 -2.63 13.76
N GLU A 93 11.62 -2.77 15.07
CA GLU A 93 11.03 -1.71 15.89
C GLU A 93 11.85 -0.40 15.90
N ASP A 94 13.17 -0.47 15.64
CA ASP A 94 14.03 0.70 15.52
C ASP A 94 13.75 1.52 14.24
N ASP A 95 13.01 0.96 13.30
CA ASP A 95 12.55 1.62 12.09
C ASP A 95 11.25 2.42 12.27
N SER A 96 10.65 2.37 13.46
CA SER A 96 9.52 3.23 13.80
C SER A 96 9.91 4.71 13.86
N ILE A 97 8.97 5.61 13.57
CA ILE A 97 9.15 7.07 13.67
C ILE A 97 9.07 7.56 15.14
N GLY A 98 8.80 6.66 16.09
CA GLY A 98 8.90 6.93 17.52
C GLY A 98 8.23 5.84 18.35
N ARG A 99 8.85 5.46 19.47
CA ARG A 99 8.34 4.42 20.40
C ARG A 99 7.13 4.86 21.22
N GLU A 100 6.86 6.17 21.31
CA GLU A 100 5.85 6.75 22.22
C GLU A 100 4.65 7.40 21.51
N ARG A 101 4.54 7.31 20.17
CA ARG A 101 3.51 8.08 19.44
C ARG A 101 2.34 7.20 19.03
N HIS A 102 1.11 7.70 19.21
CA HIS A 102 -0.17 7.12 18.77
C HIS A 102 -0.31 6.90 17.24
N ILE A 103 0.76 7.14 16.49
CA ILE A 103 0.86 6.95 15.04
C ILE A 103 1.72 5.72 14.79
N ASN A 104 1.09 4.60 14.44
CA ASN A 104 1.77 3.38 13.98
C ASN A 104 2.46 3.66 12.63
N ALA A 105 3.58 4.40 12.65
CA ALA A 105 4.26 4.93 11.49
C ALA A 105 5.72 4.49 11.46
N MET A 106 6.14 4.05 10.29
CA MET A 106 7.48 3.52 10.03
C MET A 106 8.25 4.50 9.14
N LYS A 107 9.58 4.48 9.20
CA LYS A 107 10.44 5.35 8.39
C LYS A 107 10.38 5.05 6.88
N ASN A 108 9.64 4.02 6.44
CA ASN A 108 9.44 3.65 5.04
C ASN A 108 8.17 4.25 4.40
N MET A 109 7.60 5.30 5.00
CA MET A 109 6.37 5.93 4.54
C MET A 109 6.34 6.21 3.03
N VAL A 110 5.24 5.85 2.38
CA VAL A 110 4.97 6.17 0.96
C VAL A 110 3.73 7.04 0.85
N HIS A 111 3.90 8.30 0.42
CA HIS A 111 2.78 9.24 0.32
C HIS A 111 1.65 8.72 -0.58
N ARG A 112 2.00 8.31 -1.81
CA ARG A 112 1.07 7.81 -2.83
C ARG A 112 1.78 6.95 -3.85
N SER A 113 1.08 5.96 -4.38
CA SER A 113 1.49 5.24 -5.59
C SER A 113 0.51 5.40 -6.74
N TYR A 114 1.01 5.10 -7.92
CA TYR A 114 0.26 4.97 -9.16
C TYR A 114 0.68 3.67 -9.83
N ARG A 115 -0.28 2.99 -10.45
CA ARG A 115 0.01 1.84 -11.31
C ARG A 115 -0.24 2.24 -12.75
N TYR A 116 0.78 2.05 -13.58
CA TYR A 116 0.72 2.27 -15.02
C TYR A 116 0.63 0.93 -15.73
N SER A 117 -0.22 0.85 -16.74
CA SER A 117 -0.34 -0.34 -17.58
C SER A 117 0.88 -0.47 -18.50
N PRO A 118 1.17 -1.68 -19.04
CA PRO A 118 2.33 -1.90 -19.91
C PRO A 118 2.35 -1.02 -21.17
N ASP A 119 1.18 -0.58 -21.63
CA ASP A 119 0.97 0.32 -22.76
C ASP A 119 1.08 1.82 -22.39
N TYR A 120 1.37 2.15 -21.12
CA TYR A 120 1.57 3.54 -20.70
C TYR A 120 2.64 4.22 -21.58
N PRO A 121 2.32 5.34 -22.28
CA PRO A 121 3.25 5.96 -23.23
C PRO A 121 4.61 6.31 -22.65
N GLY A 122 4.69 6.60 -21.34
CA GLY A 122 5.96 6.86 -20.64
C GLY A 122 6.92 5.67 -20.58
N LEU A 123 6.44 4.45 -20.84
CA LEU A 123 7.25 3.23 -20.90
C LEU A 123 7.71 2.88 -22.33
N LYS A 124 7.24 3.59 -23.36
CA LYS A 124 7.57 3.28 -24.75
C LYS A 124 9.09 3.32 -24.98
N GLY A 125 9.64 2.23 -25.52
CA GLY A 125 11.07 2.10 -25.81
C GLY A 125 11.96 1.90 -24.57
N LYS A 126 11.39 1.71 -23.38
CA LYS A 126 12.14 1.33 -22.17
C LYS A 126 12.25 -0.18 -22.07
N ASP A 127 13.46 -0.68 -21.85
CA ASP A 127 13.68 -2.10 -21.52
C ASP A 127 13.39 -2.34 -20.03
N LEU A 128 12.26 -2.98 -19.74
CA LEU A 128 11.83 -3.34 -18.38
C LEU A 128 12.17 -4.80 -18.01
N SER A 129 12.89 -5.52 -18.89
CA SER A 129 13.21 -6.94 -18.67
C SER A 129 14.32 -7.14 -17.63
N LYS A 130 15.15 -6.12 -17.41
CA LYS A 130 16.26 -6.14 -16.44
C LYS A 130 15.72 -6.10 -15.01
N LYS A 131 15.78 -7.25 -14.33
CA LYS A 131 15.46 -7.37 -12.91
C LYS A 131 16.70 -7.06 -12.09
N VAL A 132 16.67 -5.96 -11.36
CA VAL A 132 17.69 -5.63 -10.35
C VAL A 132 17.08 -5.77 -8.95
N PRO A 133 17.85 -6.19 -7.94
CA PRO A 133 17.38 -6.12 -6.56
C PRO A 133 17.03 -4.69 -6.19
N LEU A 134 15.96 -4.51 -5.40
CA LEU A 134 15.61 -3.21 -4.83
C LEU A 134 16.64 -2.75 -3.79
N VAL A 135 17.23 -3.71 -3.06
CA VAL A 135 18.28 -3.47 -2.07
C VAL A 135 19.36 -4.51 -2.28
N GLU A 136 20.58 -4.06 -2.54
CA GLU A 136 21.73 -4.95 -2.72
C GLU A 136 22.01 -5.75 -1.44
N GLY A 137 22.35 -7.04 -1.59
CA GLY A 137 22.62 -7.94 -0.46
C GLY A 137 21.37 -8.51 0.22
N CYS A 138 20.16 -8.05 -0.12
CA CYS A 138 18.93 -8.65 0.39
C CYS A 138 18.51 -9.89 -0.40
N PRO A 139 17.79 -10.84 0.23
CA PRO A 139 17.21 -11.98 -0.45
C PRO A 139 16.38 -11.54 -1.67
N TYR A 140 16.44 -12.33 -2.74
CA TYR A 140 15.62 -12.10 -3.91
C TYR A 140 14.25 -12.69 -3.62
N PHE A 141 13.42 -11.99 -2.84
CA PHE A 141 12.12 -12.50 -2.41
C PHE A 141 11.25 -13.02 -3.58
N PHE A 142 11.37 -12.47 -4.80
CA PHE A 142 10.66 -12.96 -5.99
C PHE A 142 11.23 -14.26 -6.61
N LYS A 143 12.45 -14.67 -6.24
CA LYS A 143 13.04 -15.98 -6.57
C LYS A 143 12.86 -16.96 -5.41
N ASP A 144 13.00 -16.46 -4.18
CA ASP A 144 13.07 -17.27 -2.97
C ASP A 144 11.66 -17.64 -2.45
N TYR A 145 10.67 -16.76 -2.64
CA TYR A 145 9.25 -17.05 -2.45
C TYR A 145 8.60 -17.34 -3.80
N SER A 146 8.65 -18.59 -4.24
CA SER A 146 7.70 -19.09 -5.24
C SER A 146 6.40 -19.45 -4.51
N SER A 147 5.32 -18.69 -4.73
CA SER A 147 3.98 -19.15 -4.38
C SER A 147 3.72 -20.44 -5.16
N LYS A 148 3.63 -21.57 -4.45
CA LYS A 148 2.93 -22.74 -4.97
C LYS A 148 1.45 -22.44 -5.08
#